data_AF-A0A957IQ15-F1
#
_entry.id   AF-A0A957IQ15-F1
#
_cell.length_a   1.000
_cell.length_b   1.000
_cell.length_c   1.000
_cell.angle_alpha   90.00
_cell.angle_beta   90.00
_cell.angle_gamma   90.00
#
_symmetry.space_group_name_H-M   'P 1'
#
loop_
_entity.id
_entity.type
_entity.pdbx_description
1 polymer ?
#
loop_
_entity_poly.entity_id
_entity_poly.type
_entity_poly.pdbx_seq_one_letter_code
_entity_poly.pdbx_strand_id
1 'polypeptide(L)'
;MFWYKNLSHQSGGQMWQGPKQVGQKWQDFKHIFAGSDQVIYAIKNDGTLLMYKHVGQENGNFSWDGAPKQAGSGWESFKHVFGGTDGLIYAIEQDGTLFLYHNKKHAQFDAAWEAPKKVGNGWESFKHVFGGTDGLIYAIEQDGTLLLYYNKKHAQFDAAWEAPKKVGNGWEDFKHVFGGGSDGVVYAIRQDGTLCWYKNVQHANFGGRWEGPEQVGNGWAGFKHVFGGPNGIIYAVSTRCLNLHFKILTEPNFDRLEMVTAAREVFNRLLINIDIRSTEILDLPNLEQLDVGPCNKGILTNDIKTLFGNRRNVNPNEVVAYFVDSLLPSASNLIGCAVHPFNQPGFVLTKEQDNRWTLAHELGHVLGLRHPEENINKVRADLMEPKPAVINSSPYFEDKEKQTILSSNLIIQY
;
A
#
# COMPACT_ATOMS: atom_id res chain seq x y z
N MET A 1 -1.30 0.73 1.76
CA MET A 1 0.07 0.68 1.20
C MET A 1 0.24 -0.64 0.49
N PHE A 2 0.72 -0.59 -0.75
CA PHE A 2 0.99 -1.75 -1.58
C PHE A 2 2.48 -2.08 -1.59
N TRP A 3 2.76 -3.36 -1.74
CA TRP A 3 4.06 -3.93 -1.98
C TRP A 3 4.09 -4.52 -3.39
N TYR A 4 5.23 -4.33 -4.05
CA TYR A 4 5.60 -4.89 -5.34
C TYR A 4 7.01 -5.45 -5.25
N LYS A 5 7.33 -6.43 -6.09
CA LYS A 5 8.72 -6.87 -6.29
C LYS A 5 9.00 -7.10 -7.75
N ASN A 6 9.98 -6.39 -8.29
CA ASN A 6 10.53 -6.66 -9.61
C ASN A 6 11.54 -7.80 -9.50
N LEU A 7 11.13 -9.00 -9.91
CA LEU A 7 11.96 -10.20 -9.92
C LEU A 7 13.10 -10.12 -10.94
N SER A 8 12.99 -9.24 -11.93
CA SER A 8 14.04 -8.95 -12.92
C SER A 8 14.68 -7.57 -12.73
N HIS A 9 14.67 -7.04 -11.50
CA HIS A 9 15.31 -5.75 -11.17
C HIS A 9 16.80 -5.70 -11.48
N GLN A 10 17.47 -6.84 -11.62
CA GLN A 10 18.90 -6.88 -11.96
C GLN A 10 19.18 -6.69 -13.46
N SER A 11 18.16 -6.89 -14.31
CA SER A 11 18.28 -6.89 -15.77
C SER A 11 17.25 -5.99 -16.48
N GLY A 12 16.46 -5.21 -15.74
CA GLY A 12 15.50 -4.26 -16.31
C GLY A 12 14.25 -4.90 -16.93
N GLY A 13 13.84 -6.09 -16.47
CA GLY A 13 12.64 -6.77 -17.00
C GLY A 13 11.33 -6.39 -16.29
N GLN A 14 10.24 -6.99 -16.76
CA GLN A 14 8.86 -6.77 -16.27
C GLN A 14 8.29 -7.96 -15.47
N MET A 15 9.14 -8.78 -14.85
CA MET A 15 8.64 -9.90 -14.05
C MET A 15 8.29 -9.39 -12.65
N TRP A 16 6.99 -9.24 -12.37
CA TRP A 16 6.51 -8.65 -11.12
C TRP A 16 5.81 -9.67 -10.23
N GLN A 17 5.94 -9.46 -8.92
CA GLN A 17 4.98 -9.92 -7.92
C GLN A 17 4.23 -8.73 -7.32
N GLY A 18 2.95 -8.95 -7.00
CA GLY A 18 2.04 -7.92 -6.50
C GLY A 18 1.18 -7.27 -7.59
N PRO A 19 0.40 -6.23 -7.25
CA PRO A 19 0.34 -5.56 -5.96
C PRO A 19 -0.23 -6.42 -4.82
N LYS A 20 0.38 -6.33 -3.64
CA LYS A 20 -0.19 -6.86 -2.38
C LYS A 20 -0.39 -5.71 -1.40
N GLN A 21 -1.60 -5.52 -0.87
CA GLN A 21 -1.79 -4.59 0.24
C GLN A 21 -1.10 -5.15 1.48
N VAL A 22 -0.14 -4.38 2.00
CA VAL A 22 0.65 -4.74 3.19
C VAL A 22 0.47 -3.76 4.33
N GLY A 23 -0.27 -2.66 4.15
CA GLY A 23 -0.46 -1.68 5.21
C GLY A 23 -1.75 -0.87 5.05
N GLN A 24 -2.22 -0.28 6.15
CA GLN A 24 -3.43 0.55 6.22
C GLN A 24 -3.07 1.95 6.72
N LYS A 25 -3.83 2.98 6.32
CA LYS A 25 -3.67 4.38 6.77
C LYS A 25 -2.31 5.06 6.50
N TRP A 26 -1.50 4.53 5.58
CA TRP A 26 -0.20 5.11 5.26
C TRP A 26 -0.27 6.45 4.50
N GLN A 27 -1.43 6.78 3.94
CA GLN A 27 -1.67 8.06 3.26
C GLN A 27 -1.61 9.26 4.20
N ASP A 28 -1.71 9.07 5.52
CA ASP A 28 -1.71 10.17 6.49
C ASP A 28 -0.29 10.68 6.82
N PHE A 29 0.75 9.95 6.41
CA PHE A 29 2.14 10.34 6.66
C PHE A 29 2.65 11.41 5.69
N LYS A 30 3.45 12.32 6.24
CA LYS A 30 4.14 13.38 5.51
C LYS A 30 5.28 12.82 4.66
N HIS A 31 6.10 11.95 5.24
CA HIS A 31 7.20 11.26 4.56
C HIS A 31 7.24 9.80 4.98
N ILE A 32 7.65 8.93 4.06
CA ILE A 32 7.85 7.50 4.31
C ILE A 32 9.09 7.06 3.54
N PHE A 33 9.96 6.30 4.19
CA PHE A 33 11.16 5.75 3.56
C PHE A 33 11.57 4.42 4.18
N ALA A 34 12.24 3.59 3.40
CA ALA A 34 12.85 2.37 3.89
C ALA A 34 14.12 2.70 4.69
N GLY A 35 14.33 1.98 5.79
CA GLY A 35 15.62 1.84 6.46
C GLY A 35 16.15 0.41 6.32
N SER A 36 17.09 0.05 7.17
CA SER A 36 17.69 -1.29 7.26
C SER A 36 16.81 -2.28 8.04
N ASP A 37 17.10 -3.57 7.97
CA ASP A 37 16.45 -4.64 8.75
C ASP A 37 14.92 -4.67 8.70
N GLN A 38 14.37 -4.46 7.50
CA GLN A 38 12.92 -4.47 7.24
C GLN A 38 12.17 -3.33 7.96
N VAL A 39 12.90 -2.34 8.48
CA VAL A 39 12.31 -1.16 9.11
C VAL A 39 11.87 -0.16 8.05
N ILE A 40 10.64 0.35 8.19
CA ILE A 40 10.10 1.46 7.43
C ILE A 40 9.84 2.59 8.41
N TYR A 41 10.37 3.77 8.10
CA TYR A 41 10.16 4.98 8.88
C TYR A 41 9.05 5.81 8.26
N ALA A 42 8.24 6.43 9.12
CA ALA A 42 7.15 7.31 8.70
C ALA A 42 7.11 8.55 9.59
N ILE A 43 7.04 9.73 8.96
CA ILE A 43 6.99 11.02 9.65
C ILE A 43 5.57 11.54 9.57
N LYS A 44 4.98 11.85 10.73
CA LYS A 44 3.68 12.53 10.82
C LYS A 44 3.83 14.04 10.58
N ASN A 45 2.72 14.72 10.31
CA ASN A 45 2.70 16.18 10.15
C ASN A 45 3.12 16.94 11.42
N ASP A 46 2.95 16.35 12.60
CA ASP A 46 3.36 16.91 13.90
C ASP A 46 4.84 16.68 14.23
N GLY A 47 5.62 16.09 13.32
CA GLY A 47 7.04 15.82 13.52
C GLY A 47 7.36 14.51 14.21
N THR A 48 6.36 13.73 14.62
CA THR A 48 6.59 12.40 15.17
C THR A 48 7.20 11.48 14.11
N LEU A 49 8.39 10.94 14.39
CA LEU A 49 8.97 9.84 13.62
C LEU A 49 8.52 8.51 14.22
N LEU A 50 7.86 7.69 13.41
CA LEU A 50 7.51 6.31 13.74
C LEU A 50 8.41 5.34 12.97
N MET A 51 8.64 4.18 13.58
CA MET A 51 9.26 3.01 12.94
C MET A 51 8.29 1.84 12.95
N TYR A 52 8.25 1.13 11.82
CA TYR A 52 7.46 -0.07 11.58
C TYR A 52 8.39 -1.16 11.07
N LYS A 53 8.20 -2.42 11.47
CA LYS A 53 9.02 -3.54 10.95
C LYS A 53 8.15 -4.51 10.15
N HIS A 54 8.37 -4.53 8.85
CA HIS A 54 7.60 -5.33 7.90
C HIS A 54 8.21 -6.72 7.76
N VAL A 55 7.89 -7.65 8.66
CA VAL A 55 8.43 -9.02 8.63
C VAL A 55 7.98 -9.84 7.40
N GLY A 56 6.92 -9.40 6.73
CA GLY A 56 6.49 -9.90 5.41
C GLY A 56 7.21 -9.28 4.22
N GLN A 57 8.28 -8.50 4.41
CA GLN A 57 8.95 -7.74 3.34
C GLN A 57 9.38 -8.59 2.15
N GLU A 58 9.87 -9.81 2.37
CA GLU A 58 10.45 -10.63 1.30
C GLU A 58 9.40 -11.19 0.33
N ASN A 59 8.19 -11.49 0.82
CA ASN A 59 7.12 -12.16 0.08
C ASN A 59 5.84 -11.30 -0.07
N GLY A 60 5.82 -10.10 0.51
CA GLY A 60 4.70 -9.17 0.45
C GLY A 60 3.50 -9.59 1.30
N ASN A 61 3.70 -10.38 2.36
CA ASN A 61 2.63 -10.71 3.29
C ASN A 61 2.29 -9.50 4.19
N PHE A 62 1.01 -9.31 4.52
CA PHE A 62 0.60 -8.31 5.52
C PHE A 62 1.00 -8.80 6.93
N SER A 63 2.27 -8.68 7.28
CA SER A 63 2.81 -9.14 8.57
C SER A 63 3.82 -8.13 9.12
N TRP A 64 3.53 -7.62 10.30
CA TRP A 64 4.31 -6.59 10.99
C TRP A 64 4.69 -7.08 12.39
N ASP A 65 5.90 -6.72 12.84
CA ASP A 65 6.35 -7.01 14.20
C ASP A 65 5.71 -6.03 15.19
N GLY A 66 4.53 -6.39 15.69
CA GLY A 66 3.80 -5.63 16.69
C GLY A 66 3.31 -4.24 16.22
N ALA A 67 3.04 -3.38 17.20
CA ALA A 67 2.64 -1.99 16.95
C ALA A 67 3.84 -1.12 16.52
N PRO A 68 3.62 -0.05 15.75
CA PRO A 68 4.70 0.90 15.47
C PRO A 68 5.27 1.51 16.75
N LYS A 69 6.57 1.76 16.74
CA LYS A 69 7.25 2.46 17.84
C LYS A 69 7.52 3.89 17.44
N GLN A 70 7.35 4.81 18.38
CA GLN A 70 7.86 6.16 18.20
C GLN A 70 9.38 6.14 18.31
N ALA A 71 10.04 6.59 17.25
CA ALA A 71 11.47 6.66 17.15
C ALA A 71 12.02 8.04 17.51
N GLY A 72 11.24 9.10 17.31
CA GLY A 72 11.68 10.47 17.58
C GLY A 72 10.60 11.52 17.38
N SER A 73 11.00 12.79 17.47
CA SER A 73 10.17 13.98 17.29
C SER A 73 10.99 15.09 16.62
N GLY A 74 10.34 16.11 16.06
CA GLY A 74 11.01 17.25 15.42
C GLY A 74 11.44 17.00 13.97
N TRP A 75 10.80 16.06 13.26
CA TRP A 75 11.15 15.69 11.88
C TRP A 75 10.32 16.42 10.80
N GLU A 76 9.42 17.32 11.20
CA GLU A 76 8.46 17.98 10.32
C GLU A 76 9.08 19.04 9.41
N SER A 77 10.23 19.61 9.74
CA SER A 77 10.81 20.72 8.98
C SER A 77 11.69 20.29 7.79
N PHE A 78 12.12 19.02 7.76
CA PHE A 78 13.03 18.53 6.72
C PHE A 78 12.39 18.57 5.32
N LYS A 79 13.18 19.02 4.35
CA LYS A 79 12.84 19.05 2.93
C LYS A 79 12.87 17.65 2.32
N HIS A 80 13.93 16.88 2.63
CA HIS A 80 14.10 15.50 2.20
C HIS A 80 14.60 14.66 3.37
N VAL A 81 14.10 13.42 3.48
CA VAL A 81 14.59 12.43 4.43
C VAL A 81 14.64 11.08 3.73
N PHE A 82 15.75 10.36 3.85
CA PHE A 82 15.92 9.03 3.25
C PHE A 82 16.88 8.18 4.07
N GLY A 83 16.68 6.86 4.00
CA GLY A 83 17.52 5.89 4.70
C GLY A 83 18.89 5.74 4.03
N GLY A 84 19.89 5.46 4.86
CA GLY A 84 21.16 4.86 4.46
C GLY A 84 21.22 3.39 4.89
N THR A 85 22.44 2.85 4.93
CA THR A 85 22.75 1.52 5.47
C THR A 85 22.86 1.57 7.00
N ASP A 86 22.76 0.42 7.67
CA ASP A 86 23.00 0.22 9.10
C ASP A 86 22.35 1.28 10.02
N GLY A 87 21.06 1.55 9.80
CA GLY A 87 20.29 2.47 10.64
C GLY A 87 20.64 3.95 10.48
N LEU A 88 21.44 4.31 9.47
CA LEU A 88 21.70 5.70 9.10
C LEU A 88 20.47 6.32 8.44
N ILE A 89 20.26 7.61 8.70
CA ILE A 89 19.23 8.42 8.06
C ILE A 89 19.85 9.76 7.67
N TYR A 90 19.67 10.15 6.43
CA TYR A 90 20.04 11.46 5.92
C TYR A 90 18.81 12.36 5.92
N ALA A 91 18.96 13.57 6.46
CA ALA A 91 17.89 14.56 6.52
C ALA A 91 18.42 15.92 6.04
N ILE A 92 17.70 16.55 5.10
CA ILE A 92 18.07 17.82 4.49
C ILE A 92 17.09 18.88 4.99
N GLU A 93 17.61 19.93 5.62
CA GLU A 93 16.82 21.09 6.01
C GLU A 93 16.47 21.98 4.82
N GLN A 94 15.52 22.91 5.02
CA GLN A 94 15.09 23.83 3.96
C GLN A 94 16.22 24.75 3.48
N ASP A 95 17.20 25.04 4.34
CA ASP A 95 18.38 25.85 4.02
C ASP A 95 19.49 25.05 3.31
N GLY A 96 19.28 23.74 3.09
CA GLY A 96 20.24 22.86 2.43
C GLY A 96 21.30 22.28 3.34
N THR A 97 21.22 22.48 4.66
CA THR A 97 22.03 21.75 5.63
C THR A 97 21.68 20.26 5.58
N LEU A 98 22.68 19.39 5.40
CA LEU A 98 22.54 17.95 5.44
C LEU A 98 22.99 17.42 6.81
N PHE A 99 22.07 16.73 7.49
CA PHE A 99 22.32 16.01 8.73
C PHE A 99 22.36 14.50 8.51
N LEU A 100 23.23 13.84 9.28
CA LEU A 100 23.31 12.40 9.43
C LEU A 100 22.84 12.02 10.84
N TYR A 101 21.87 11.11 10.89
CA TYR A 101 21.36 10.48 12.10
C TYR A 101 21.73 9.00 12.08
N HIS A 102 21.92 8.40 13.26
CA HIS A 102 22.18 6.98 13.40
C HIS A 102 21.37 6.40 14.56
N ASN A 103 20.50 5.45 14.23
CA ASN A 103 19.79 4.66 15.22
C ASN A 103 20.57 3.36 15.48
N LYS A 104 21.36 3.32 16.56
CA LYS A 104 22.22 2.18 16.90
C LYS A 104 21.47 0.89 17.22
N LYS A 105 20.15 0.96 17.45
CA LYS A 105 19.32 -0.19 17.77
C LYS A 105 18.33 -0.56 16.66
N HIS A 106 18.60 -0.12 15.43
CA HIS A 106 17.72 -0.39 14.29
C HIS A 106 17.44 -1.90 14.11
N ALA A 107 18.46 -2.76 14.25
CA ALA A 107 18.34 -4.22 14.11
C ALA A 107 17.43 -4.86 15.18
N GLN A 108 17.40 -4.30 16.39
CA GLN A 108 16.54 -4.73 17.50
C GLN A 108 15.12 -4.15 17.38
N PHE A 109 14.83 -3.41 16.30
CA PHE A 109 13.59 -2.66 16.13
C PHE A 109 13.33 -1.76 17.34
N ASP A 110 14.34 -1.00 17.76
CA ASP A 110 14.29 -0.06 18.88
C ASP A 110 14.99 1.25 18.48
N ALA A 111 14.76 2.31 19.24
CA ALA A 111 15.30 3.65 18.96
C ALA A 111 16.36 4.02 19.99
N ALA A 112 17.62 4.12 19.57
CA ALA A 112 18.71 4.67 20.37
C ALA A 112 19.62 5.52 19.49
N TRP A 113 19.46 6.83 19.59
CA TRP A 113 20.15 7.78 18.72
C TRP A 113 21.52 8.17 19.25
N GLU A 114 22.45 8.36 18.33
CA GLU A 114 23.62 9.20 18.56
C GLU A 114 23.28 10.68 18.36
N ALA A 115 24.13 11.57 18.86
CA ALA A 115 24.00 13.00 18.57
C ALA A 115 24.10 13.20 17.05
N PRO A 116 23.11 13.83 16.40
CA PRO A 116 23.12 14.01 14.95
C PRO A 116 24.31 14.86 14.53
N LYS A 117 24.88 14.55 13.36
CA LYS A 117 26.01 15.29 12.80
C LYS A 117 25.57 16.10 11.60
N LYS A 118 25.96 17.37 11.57
CA LYS A 118 25.95 18.15 10.34
C LYS A 118 27.07 17.65 9.44
N VAL A 119 26.72 17.10 8.29
CA VAL A 119 27.65 16.44 7.37
C VAL A 119 27.76 17.13 6.02
N GLY A 120 26.91 18.10 5.70
CA GLY A 120 27.00 18.84 4.44
C GLY A 120 26.16 20.13 4.42
N ASN A 121 26.32 20.89 3.35
CA ASN A 121 25.54 22.10 3.01
C ASN A 121 25.32 22.15 1.49
N GLY A 122 24.43 23.02 1.01
CA GLY A 122 24.22 23.26 -0.43
C GLY A 122 23.24 22.29 -1.10
N TRP A 123 22.36 21.64 -0.34
CA TRP A 123 21.41 20.65 -0.84
C TRP A 123 20.01 21.22 -1.15
N GLU A 124 19.79 22.52 -0.95
CA GLU A 124 18.50 23.20 -1.06
C GLU A 124 17.97 23.30 -2.49
N SER A 125 18.85 23.28 -3.50
CA SER A 125 18.47 23.51 -4.90
C SER A 125 18.14 22.23 -5.67
N PHE A 126 18.45 21.05 -5.13
CA PHE A 126 18.16 19.79 -5.81
C PHE A 126 16.66 19.54 -5.93
N LYS A 127 16.26 19.00 -7.09
CA LYS A 127 14.90 18.60 -7.41
C LYS A 127 14.54 17.28 -6.72
N HIS A 128 15.45 16.31 -6.80
CA HIS A 128 15.34 15.03 -6.11
C HIS A 128 16.67 14.68 -5.46
N VAL A 129 16.61 14.10 -4.26
CA VAL A 129 17.76 13.52 -3.57
C VAL A 129 17.34 12.18 -2.99
N PHE A 130 18.12 11.13 -3.24
CA PHE A 130 17.83 9.80 -2.74
C PHE A 130 19.10 8.99 -2.48
N GLY A 131 18.99 8.06 -1.53
CA GLY A 131 20.10 7.19 -1.14
C GLY A 131 20.43 6.16 -2.23
N GLY A 132 21.71 5.93 -2.43
CA GLY A 132 22.25 4.69 -2.98
C GLY A 132 22.64 3.73 -1.85
N THR A 133 23.53 2.79 -2.15
CA THR A 133 24.14 1.90 -1.14
C THR A 133 25.44 2.50 -0.61
N ASP A 134 25.86 2.08 0.59
CA ASP A 134 27.22 2.31 1.11
C ASP A 134 27.69 3.77 1.08
N GLY A 135 26.82 4.70 1.52
CA GLY A 135 27.14 6.13 1.62
C GLY A 135 27.08 6.89 0.29
N LEU A 136 26.59 6.26 -0.78
CA LEU A 136 26.28 6.95 -2.04
C LEU A 136 24.96 7.73 -1.92
N ILE A 137 24.93 8.92 -2.51
CA ILE A 137 23.73 9.76 -2.63
C ILE A 137 23.63 10.26 -4.06
N TYR A 138 22.46 10.09 -4.66
CA TYR A 138 22.14 10.65 -5.96
C TYR A 138 21.36 11.95 -5.77
N ALA A 139 21.74 12.99 -6.51
CA ALA A 139 21.09 14.28 -6.48
C ALA A 139 20.84 14.77 -7.91
N ILE A 140 19.62 15.21 -8.19
CA ILE A 140 19.20 15.71 -9.51
C ILE A 140 19.04 17.23 -9.43
N GLU A 141 19.81 17.93 -10.26
CA GLU A 141 19.70 19.37 -10.44
C GLU A 141 18.44 19.74 -11.24
N GLN A 142 18.05 21.02 -11.20
CA GLN A 142 16.84 21.49 -11.88
C GLN A 142 16.91 21.33 -13.41
N ASP A 143 18.11 21.36 -13.98
CA ASP A 143 18.38 21.15 -15.41
C ASP A 143 18.46 19.67 -15.81
N GLY A 144 18.23 18.75 -14.85
CA GLY A 144 18.28 17.31 -15.09
C GLY A 144 19.67 16.69 -15.05
N THR A 145 20.71 17.44 -14.70
CA THR A 145 22.02 16.87 -14.37
C THR A 145 21.90 15.96 -13.15
N LEU A 146 22.38 14.72 -13.27
CA LEU A 146 22.46 13.76 -12.18
C LEU A 146 23.87 13.73 -11.60
N LEU A 147 23.99 14.09 -10.33
CA LEU A 147 25.22 14.03 -9.55
C LEU A 147 25.23 12.81 -8.61
N LEU A 148 26.41 12.23 -8.44
CA LEU A 148 26.71 11.19 -7.47
C LEU A 148 27.66 11.75 -6.41
N TYR A 149 27.26 11.63 -5.15
CA TYR A 149 28.04 11.98 -3.96
C TYR A 149 28.42 10.70 -3.22
N TYR A 150 29.58 10.70 -2.57
CA TYR A 150 30.04 9.57 -1.77
C TYR A 150 30.62 10.04 -0.44
N ASN A 151 29.95 9.64 0.65
CA ASN A 151 30.49 9.76 2.00
C ASN A 151 31.29 8.51 2.37
N LYS A 152 32.62 8.59 2.28
CA LYS A 152 33.53 7.48 2.60
C LYS A 152 33.52 7.08 4.07
N LYS A 153 33.07 7.97 4.95
CA LYS A 153 33.05 7.74 6.39
C LYS A 153 31.67 7.45 6.97
N HIS A 154 30.68 7.14 6.11
CA HIS A 154 29.32 6.87 6.55
C HIS A 154 29.25 5.76 7.61
N ALA A 155 30.00 4.67 7.43
CA ALA A 155 30.04 3.52 8.35
C ALA A 155 30.59 3.87 9.74
N GLN A 156 31.38 4.94 9.87
CA GLN A 156 31.87 5.47 11.15
C GLN A 156 30.93 6.54 11.73
N PHE A 157 29.71 6.67 11.17
CA PHE A 157 28.78 7.74 11.47
C PHE A 157 29.46 9.11 11.37
N ASP A 158 30.21 9.36 10.30
CA ASP A 158 30.98 10.59 10.09
C ASP A 158 30.98 11.00 8.61
N ALA A 159 31.58 12.14 8.28
CA ALA A 159 31.62 12.69 6.93
C ALA A 159 33.04 12.79 6.37
N ALA A 160 33.26 12.19 5.20
CA ALA A 160 34.40 12.48 4.34
C ALA A 160 33.98 12.33 2.88
N TRP A 161 33.69 13.47 2.25
CA TRP A 161 33.17 13.51 0.89
C TRP A 161 34.27 13.37 -0.15
N GLU A 162 34.02 12.53 -1.15
CA GLU A 162 34.68 12.66 -2.44
C GLU A 162 34.11 13.85 -3.23
N ALA A 163 34.90 14.39 -4.16
CA ALA A 163 34.39 15.38 -5.10
C ALA A 163 33.19 14.79 -5.88
N PRO A 164 32.03 15.46 -5.92
CA PRO A 164 30.85 14.92 -6.57
C PRO A 164 31.12 14.71 -8.06
N LYS A 165 30.54 13.65 -8.62
CA LYS A 165 30.68 13.33 -10.05
C LYS A 165 29.36 13.51 -10.75
N LYS A 166 29.41 14.18 -11.91
CA LYS A 166 28.32 14.11 -12.88
C LYS A 166 28.26 12.72 -13.48
N VAL A 167 27.15 12.03 -13.28
CA VAL A 167 26.95 10.64 -13.72
C VAL A 167 25.78 10.48 -14.68
N GLY A 168 25.01 11.53 -14.95
CA GLY A 168 23.92 11.48 -15.93
C GLY A 168 23.34 12.84 -16.27
N ASN A 169 22.42 12.85 -17.23
CA ASN A 169 21.63 14.00 -17.71
C ASN A 169 20.22 13.51 -18.10
N GLY A 170 19.28 14.43 -18.32
CA GLY A 170 17.94 14.08 -18.82
C GLY A 170 16.97 13.57 -17.74
N TRP A 171 17.19 13.96 -16.48
CA TRP A 171 16.38 13.54 -15.33
C TRP A 171 15.34 14.58 -14.89
N GLU A 172 15.24 15.71 -15.58
CA GLU A 172 14.39 16.84 -15.24
C GLU A 172 12.89 16.54 -15.33
N ASP A 173 12.45 15.64 -16.21
CA ASP A 173 11.00 15.46 -16.45
C ASP A 173 10.34 14.39 -15.57
N PHE A 174 11.12 13.69 -14.74
CA PHE A 174 10.56 12.68 -13.85
C PHE A 174 9.70 13.30 -12.75
N LYS A 175 8.57 12.66 -12.47
CA LYS A 175 7.69 12.97 -11.34
C LYS A 175 8.34 12.58 -10.02
N HIS A 176 9.02 11.43 -10.01
CA HIS A 176 9.67 10.88 -8.83
C HIS A 176 10.81 9.96 -9.23
N VAL A 177 11.90 9.96 -8.46
CA VAL A 177 13.07 9.11 -8.69
C VAL A 177 13.53 8.54 -7.35
N PHE A 178 13.84 7.25 -7.30
CA PHE A 178 14.24 6.56 -6.08
C PHE A 178 15.19 5.39 -6.38
N GLY A 179 16.04 5.05 -5.41
CA GLY A 179 16.90 3.88 -5.48
C GLY A 179 16.10 2.58 -5.38
N GLY A 180 16.49 1.56 -6.13
CA GLY A 180 15.90 0.22 -6.10
C GLY A 180 16.40 -0.68 -4.96
N GLY A 181 17.09 -0.09 -3.98
CA GLY A 181 17.53 -0.72 -2.73
C GLY A 181 18.82 -1.55 -2.80
N SER A 182 19.33 -1.90 -3.99
CA SER A 182 20.64 -2.56 -4.13
C SER A 182 21.24 -2.38 -5.53
N ASP A 183 22.55 -2.60 -5.63
CA ASP A 183 23.31 -2.79 -6.87
C ASP A 183 23.17 -1.68 -7.93
N GLY A 184 23.03 -0.43 -7.48
CA GLY A 184 22.94 0.73 -8.36
C GLY A 184 21.66 0.81 -9.19
N VAL A 185 20.64 0.03 -8.87
CA VAL A 185 19.33 0.12 -9.51
C VAL A 185 18.64 1.43 -9.12
N VAL A 186 18.08 2.12 -10.10
CA VAL A 186 17.29 3.35 -9.92
C VAL A 186 15.99 3.21 -10.69
N TYR A 187 14.90 3.60 -10.07
CA TYR A 187 13.58 3.69 -10.68
C TYR A 187 13.17 5.15 -10.83
N ALA A 188 12.55 5.47 -11.95
CA ALA A 188 12.05 6.80 -12.24
C ALA A 188 10.62 6.73 -12.79
N ILE A 189 9.72 7.54 -12.24
CA ILE A 189 8.32 7.60 -12.64
C ILE A 189 8.13 8.83 -13.50
N ARG A 190 7.65 8.67 -14.73
CA ARG A 190 7.26 9.77 -15.61
C ARG A 190 5.92 10.37 -15.17
N GLN A 191 5.60 11.57 -15.67
CA GLN A 191 4.34 12.25 -15.36
C GLN A 191 3.10 11.43 -15.75
N ASP A 192 3.17 10.65 -16.83
CA ASP A 192 2.12 9.75 -17.29
C ASP A 192 2.00 8.45 -16.47
N GLY A 193 2.90 8.22 -15.51
CA GLY A 193 2.93 7.04 -14.66
C GLY A 193 3.67 5.84 -15.24
N THR A 194 4.41 6.02 -16.34
CA THR A 194 5.40 5.06 -16.81
C THR A 194 6.51 4.91 -15.77
N LEU A 195 6.81 3.68 -15.36
CA LEU A 195 7.95 3.35 -14.50
C LEU A 195 9.12 2.91 -15.37
N CYS A 196 10.20 3.69 -15.32
CA CYS A 196 11.47 3.42 -15.98
C CYS A 196 12.46 2.83 -14.97
N TRP A 197 13.24 1.86 -15.43
CA TRP A 197 14.35 1.24 -14.72
C TRP A 197 15.68 1.67 -15.34
N TYR A 198 16.67 1.86 -14.47
CA TYR A 198 18.05 2.17 -14.80
C TYR A 198 18.98 1.39 -13.85
N LYS A 199 20.20 1.09 -14.31
CA LYS A 199 21.24 0.53 -13.43
C LYS A 199 22.58 1.19 -13.65
N ASN A 200 23.11 1.79 -12.60
CA ASN A 200 24.49 2.28 -12.59
C ASN A 200 25.44 1.12 -12.30
N VAL A 201 26.01 0.52 -13.34
CA VAL A 201 26.92 -0.63 -13.22
C VAL A 201 28.31 -0.25 -12.67
N GLN A 202 28.57 1.04 -12.46
CA GLN A 202 29.82 1.55 -11.87
C GLN A 202 29.62 2.22 -10.51
N HIS A 203 28.44 2.11 -9.89
CA HIS A 203 28.14 2.75 -8.61
C HIS A 203 29.17 2.39 -7.52
N ALA A 204 29.57 1.12 -7.41
CA ALA A 204 30.53 0.64 -6.41
C ALA A 204 31.93 1.28 -6.54
N ASN A 205 32.30 1.74 -7.74
CA ASN A 205 33.56 2.44 -7.99
C ASN A 205 33.37 3.97 -8.06
N PHE A 206 32.24 4.47 -7.54
CA PHE A 206 31.85 5.86 -7.60
C PHE A 206 31.89 6.39 -9.06
N GLY A 207 31.32 5.64 -9.99
CA GLY A 207 31.24 5.96 -11.42
C GLY A 207 29.81 6.10 -11.93
N GLY A 208 29.65 6.30 -13.24
CA GLY A 208 28.38 6.69 -13.87
C GLY A 208 28.14 6.03 -15.23
N ARG A 209 28.28 4.71 -15.30
CA ARG A 209 27.92 3.94 -16.52
C ARG A 209 26.57 3.30 -16.30
N TRP A 210 25.64 3.55 -17.22
CA TRP A 210 24.25 3.14 -17.10
C TRP A 210 23.85 2.05 -18.09
N GLU A 211 22.99 1.15 -17.62
CA GLU A 211 22.10 0.33 -18.43
C GLU A 211 20.67 0.89 -18.34
N GLY A 212 19.87 0.71 -19.40
CA GLY A 212 18.56 1.34 -19.57
C GLY A 212 18.64 2.72 -20.26
N PRO A 213 17.52 3.47 -20.32
CA PRO A 213 16.23 3.19 -19.67
C PRO A 213 15.48 1.99 -20.24
N GLU A 214 14.90 1.19 -19.36
CA GLU A 214 13.88 0.20 -19.73
C GLU A 214 12.53 0.56 -19.10
N GLN A 215 11.45 0.52 -19.89
CA GLN A 215 10.12 0.64 -19.32
C GLN A 215 9.76 -0.67 -18.62
N VAL A 216 9.53 -0.61 -17.31
CA VAL A 216 9.28 -1.80 -16.48
C VAL A 216 7.87 -1.84 -15.90
N GLY A 217 7.08 -0.78 -16.02
CA GLY A 217 5.70 -0.76 -15.55
C GLY A 217 4.93 0.49 -15.96
N ASN A 218 3.63 0.52 -15.64
CA ASN A 218 2.71 1.61 -15.91
C ASN A 218 1.76 1.83 -14.73
N GLY A 219 1.07 2.98 -14.68
CA GLY A 219 0.05 3.27 -13.66
C GLY A 219 0.60 3.79 -12.33
N TRP A 220 1.86 4.24 -12.29
CA TRP A 220 2.52 4.69 -11.06
C TRP A 220 2.25 6.16 -10.69
N ALA A 221 1.59 6.93 -11.58
CA ALA A 221 1.32 8.34 -11.35
C ALA A 221 0.36 8.61 -10.17
N GLY A 222 -0.49 7.65 -9.80
CA GLY A 222 -1.54 7.84 -8.80
C GLY A 222 -1.11 7.69 -7.34
N PHE A 223 0.13 7.28 -7.07
CA PHE A 223 0.61 7.05 -5.71
C PHE A 223 1.05 8.34 -5.02
N LYS A 224 0.73 8.46 -3.73
CA LYS A 224 1.14 9.59 -2.87
C LYS A 224 2.62 9.50 -2.50
N HIS A 225 3.08 8.29 -2.17
CA HIS A 225 4.47 7.98 -1.83
C HIS A 225 4.90 6.73 -2.58
N VAL A 226 6.13 6.72 -3.10
CA VAL A 226 6.76 5.52 -3.69
C VAL A 226 8.22 5.48 -3.25
N PHE A 227 8.68 4.33 -2.76
CA PHE A 227 10.07 4.16 -2.33
C PHE A 227 10.53 2.72 -2.49
N GLY A 228 11.84 2.55 -2.72
CA GLY A 228 12.46 1.23 -2.86
C GLY A 228 12.73 0.59 -1.50
N GLY A 229 12.52 -0.72 -1.44
CA GLY A 229 13.13 -1.62 -0.47
C GLY A 229 14.26 -2.43 -1.13
N PRO A 230 14.87 -3.38 -0.42
CA PRO A 230 15.95 -4.19 -0.98
C PRO A 230 15.48 -5.10 -2.12
N ASN A 231 16.39 -5.58 -2.96
CA ASN A 231 16.17 -6.67 -3.92
C ASN A 231 14.96 -6.46 -4.86
N GLY A 232 14.79 -5.25 -5.37
CA GLY A 232 13.72 -4.91 -6.32
C GLY A 232 12.33 -4.74 -5.69
N ILE A 233 12.24 -4.69 -4.36
CA ILE A 233 11.01 -4.38 -3.65
C ILE A 233 10.66 -2.90 -3.82
N ILE A 234 9.39 -2.60 -4.04
CA ILE A 234 8.86 -1.23 -4.11
C ILE A 234 7.61 -1.15 -3.23
N TYR A 235 7.56 -0.14 -2.37
CA TYR A 235 6.36 0.22 -1.63
C TYR A 235 5.70 1.42 -2.28
N ALA A 236 4.38 1.37 -2.40
CA ALA A 236 3.59 2.46 -2.96
C ALA A 236 2.34 2.74 -2.12
N VAL A 237 2.12 3.99 -1.76
CA VAL A 237 0.96 4.41 -0.97
C VAL A 237 -0.11 4.93 -1.90
N SER A 238 -1.16 4.14 -2.09
CA SER A 238 -2.35 4.56 -2.84
C SER A 238 -3.16 5.59 -2.07
N THR A 239 -3.74 6.52 -2.84
CA THR A 239 -4.70 7.53 -2.39
C THR A 239 -6.12 6.99 -2.31
N ARG A 240 -6.41 5.83 -2.91
CA ARG A 240 -7.74 5.22 -2.91
C ARG A 240 -7.90 4.22 -1.76
N CYS A 241 -8.99 4.36 -1.03
CA CYS A 241 -9.31 3.49 0.09
C CYS A 241 -10.81 3.21 0.17
N LEU A 242 -11.15 2.00 0.57
CA LEU A 242 -12.46 1.60 1.04
C LEU A 242 -12.36 1.30 2.53
N ASN A 243 -13.15 2.01 3.33
CA ASN A 243 -13.27 1.81 4.77
C ASN A 243 -14.34 0.74 5.04
N LEU A 244 -13.94 -0.37 5.66
CA LEU A 244 -14.80 -1.49 5.98
C LEU A 244 -14.85 -1.73 7.49
N HIS A 245 -16.04 -1.93 8.03
CA HIS A 245 -16.28 -2.22 9.44
C HIS A 245 -16.94 -3.58 9.60
N PHE A 246 -16.52 -4.36 10.59
CA PHE A 246 -17.11 -5.66 10.90
C PHE A 246 -18.03 -5.56 12.10
N LYS A 247 -19.22 -6.14 11.98
CA LYS A 247 -20.21 -6.33 13.04
C LYS A 247 -20.54 -7.81 13.11
N ILE A 248 -20.24 -8.47 14.23
CA ILE A 248 -20.26 -9.93 14.33
C ILE A 248 -21.35 -10.33 15.32
N LEU A 249 -22.40 -10.98 14.84
CA LEU A 249 -23.36 -11.68 15.70
C LEU A 249 -22.92 -13.14 15.84
N THR A 250 -22.54 -13.76 14.72
CA THR A 250 -22.05 -15.14 14.66
C THR A 250 -20.71 -15.18 13.95
N GLU A 251 -19.75 -15.92 14.51
CA GLU A 251 -18.45 -16.07 13.87
C GLU A 251 -18.55 -16.95 12.61
N PRO A 252 -17.95 -16.53 11.48
CA PRO A 252 -17.92 -17.36 10.29
C PRO A 252 -17.01 -18.57 10.49
N ASN A 253 -17.39 -19.70 9.88
CA ASN A 253 -16.57 -20.91 9.86
C ASN A 253 -15.25 -20.70 9.10
N PHE A 254 -15.27 -19.79 8.13
CA PHE A 254 -14.12 -19.39 7.33
C PHE A 254 -13.38 -18.20 7.97
N ASP A 255 -12.05 -18.24 7.98
CA ASP A 255 -11.23 -17.23 8.67
C ASP A 255 -11.42 -15.82 8.08
N ARG A 256 -11.79 -14.85 8.92
CA ARG A 256 -12.06 -13.46 8.50
C ARG A 256 -10.85 -12.78 7.87
N LEU A 257 -9.64 -13.06 8.35
CA LEU A 257 -8.41 -12.50 7.78
C LEU A 257 -8.18 -13.06 6.37
N GLU A 258 -8.51 -14.33 6.14
CA GLU A 258 -8.43 -14.93 4.81
C GLU A 258 -9.46 -14.31 3.84
N MET A 259 -10.69 -14.04 4.29
CA MET A 259 -11.70 -13.32 3.49
C MET A 259 -11.23 -11.90 3.11
N VAL A 260 -10.64 -11.18 4.08
CA VAL A 260 -10.09 -9.84 3.84
C VAL A 260 -8.89 -9.90 2.90
N THR A 261 -8.03 -10.90 3.04
CA THR A 261 -6.86 -11.10 2.18
C THR A 261 -7.31 -11.37 0.74
N ALA A 262 -8.28 -12.26 0.56
CA ALA A 262 -8.90 -12.54 -0.74
C ALA A 262 -9.54 -11.28 -1.34
N ALA A 263 -10.32 -10.51 -0.56
CA ALA A 263 -10.88 -9.26 -1.07
C ALA A 263 -9.80 -8.25 -1.47
N ARG A 264 -8.73 -8.10 -0.68
CA ARG A 264 -7.59 -7.27 -1.07
C ARG A 264 -6.97 -7.76 -2.38
N GLU A 265 -6.72 -9.04 -2.55
CA GLU A 265 -6.19 -9.59 -3.82
C GLU A 265 -7.01 -9.14 -5.05
N VAL A 266 -8.33 -9.13 -4.93
CA VAL A 266 -9.24 -8.67 -5.99
C VAL A 266 -9.11 -7.16 -6.22
N PHE A 267 -9.22 -6.34 -5.17
CA PHE A 267 -9.27 -4.88 -5.25
C PHE A 267 -7.91 -4.20 -5.45
N ASN A 268 -6.80 -4.86 -5.12
CA ASN A 268 -5.44 -4.34 -5.35
C ASN A 268 -5.19 -4.05 -6.84
N ARG A 269 -5.87 -4.75 -7.77
CA ARG A 269 -5.78 -4.50 -9.22
C ARG A 269 -6.30 -3.12 -9.63
N LEU A 270 -7.14 -2.51 -8.80
CA LEU A 270 -7.65 -1.14 -8.97
C LEU A 270 -6.93 -0.13 -8.06
N LEU A 271 -5.89 -0.59 -7.37
CA LEU A 271 -5.12 0.16 -6.38
C LEU A 271 -6.00 0.69 -5.24
N ILE A 272 -7.08 0.00 -4.88
CA ILE A 272 -7.94 0.35 -3.74
C ILE A 272 -7.44 -0.40 -2.50
N ASN A 273 -7.06 0.33 -1.45
CA ASN A 273 -6.80 -0.29 -0.15
C ASN A 273 -8.13 -0.62 0.54
N ILE A 274 -8.32 -1.85 1.01
CA ILE A 274 -9.40 -2.18 1.94
C ILE A 274 -8.86 -2.05 3.36
N ASP A 275 -9.32 -1.02 4.08
CA ASP A 275 -8.91 -0.72 5.44
C ASP A 275 -10.00 -1.19 6.41
N ILE A 276 -9.65 -2.11 7.31
CA ILE A 276 -10.56 -2.58 8.36
C ILE A 276 -10.51 -1.54 9.48
N ARG A 277 -11.60 -0.79 9.64
CA ARG A 277 -11.66 0.38 10.54
C ARG A 277 -12.05 0.01 11.96
N SER A 278 -12.92 -0.97 12.12
CA SER A 278 -13.33 -1.50 13.43
C SER A 278 -13.92 -2.90 13.30
N THR A 279 -13.83 -3.66 14.37
CA THR A 279 -14.59 -4.91 14.58
C THR A 279 -15.37 -4.78 15.88
N GLU A 280 -16.65 -5.12 15.86
CA GLU A 280 -17.54 -5.11 17.02
C GLU A 280 -18.34 -6.41 17.07
N ILE A 281 -18.50 -6.98 18.27
CA ILE A 281 -19.41 -8.11 18.51
C ILE A 281 -20.75 -7.52 18.95
N LEU A 282 -21.84 -7.97 18.34
CA LEU A 282 -23.20 -7.54 18.64
C LEU A 282 -23.97 -8.65 19.36
N ASP A 283 -24.74 -8.29 20.38
CA ASP A 283 -25.63 -9.19 21.10
C ASP A 283 -27.08 -8.94 20.66
N LEU A 284 -27.49 -9.64 19.60
CA LEU A 284 -28.78 -9.51 18.95
C LEU A 284 -29.31 -10.91 18.55
N PRO A 285 -29.60 -11.81 19.51
CA PRO A 285 -29.87 -13.22 19.23
C PRO A 285 -31.06 -13.44 18.27
N ASN A 286 -32.05 -12.54 18.30
CA ASN A 286 -33.20 -12.59 17.40
C ASN A 286 -32.87 -12.26 15.93
N LEU A 287 -31.64 -11.83 15.63
CA LEU A 287 -31.16 -11.47 14.30
C LEU A 287 -30.01 -12.37 13.81
N GLU A 288 -29.68 -13.45 14.55
CA GLU A 288 -28.72 -14.45 14.08
C GLU A 288 -29.24 -15.18 12.83
N GLN A 289 -30.54 -15.47 12.79
CA GLN A 289 -31.23 -15.92 11.58
C GLN A 289 -31.95 -14.72 10.96
N LEU A 290 -31.33 -14.11 9.96
CA LEU A 290 -31.75 -12.80 9.47
C LEU A 290 -32.72 -12.92 8.31
N ASP A 291 -33.94 -12.39 8.42
CA ASP A 291 -34.84 -12.26 7.27
C ASP A 291 -34.35 -11.18 6.31
N VAL A 292 -33.93 -11.57 5.12
CA VAL A 292 -33.53 -10.67 4.03
C VAL A 292 -34.54 -10.67 2.89
N GLY A 293 -35.63 -11.44 3.03
CA GLY A 293 -36.61 -11.67 1.97
C GLY A 293 -35.92 -12.20 0.70
N PRO A 294 -36.34 -11.75 -0.50
CA PRO A 294 -35.72 -12.20 -1.74
C PRO A 294 -34.31 -11.62 -1.99
N CYS A 295 -33.78 -10.78 -1.08
CA CYS A 295 -32.53 -10.02 -1.29
C CYS A 295 -32.49 -9.21 -2.60
N ASN A 296 -33.64 -8.62 -2.97
CA ASN A 296 -33.73 -7.76 -4.15
C ASN A 296 -33.50 -6.30 -3.77
N LYS A 297 -32.64 -5.61 -4.54
CA LYS A 297 -32.35 -4.19 -4.35
C LYS A 297 -33.64 -3.36 -4.22
N GLY A 298 -33.77 -2.61 -3.13
CA GLY A 298 -34.90 -1.74 -2.84
C GLY A 298 -36.00 -2.36 -1.98
N ILE A 299 -35.93 -3.65 -1.67
CA ILE A 299 -36.88 -4.33 -0.76
C ILE A 299 -36.18 -4.54 0.59
N LEU A 300 -36.65 -3.89 1.64
CA LEU A 300 -36.07 -3.97 2.99
C LEU A 300 -37.04 -4.63 3.97
N THR A 301 -36.62 -5.75 4.55
CA THR A 301 -37.28 -6.38 5.70
C THR A 301 -37.10 -5.54 6.98
N ASN A 302 -37.84 -5.87 8.03
CA ASN A 302 -37.67 -5.21 9.33
C ASN A 302 -36.36 -5.61 10.00
N ASP A 303 -35.93 -6.85 9.81
CA ASP A 303 -34.66 -7.39 10.29
C ASP A 303 -33.47 -6.63 9.72
N ILE A 304 -33.43 -6.41 8.40
CA ILE A 304 -32.38 -5.60 7.75
C ILE A 304 -32.36 -4.18 8.33
N LYS A 305 -33.53 -3.53 8.48
CA LYS A 305 -33.58 -2.17 9.05
C LYS A 305 -33.07 -2.13 10.49
N THR A 306 -33.40 -3.14 11.28
CA THR A 306 -32.98 -3.24 12.69
C THR A 306 -31.49 -3.51 12.80
N LEU A 307 -30.98 -4.50 12.06
CA LEU A 307 -29.56 -4.86 12.04
C LEU A 307 -28.70 -3.68 11.59
N PHE A 308 -29.03 -3.05 10.47
CA PHE A 308 -28.24 -1.94 9.93
C PHE A 308 -28.31 -0.68 10.80
N GLY A 309 -29.33 -0.54 11.65
CA GLY A 309 -29.34 0.45 12.74
C GLY A 309 -28.20 0.30 13.74
N ASN A 310 -27.62 -0.90 13.87
CA ASN A 310 -26.46 -1.19 14.74
C ASN A 310 -25.14 -0.88 14.03
N ARG A 311 -24.93 0.40 13.72
CA ARG A 311 -23.79 0.93 12.94
C ARG A 311 -23.00 2.00 13.69
N ARG A 312 -22.85 1.83 15.00
CA ARG A 312 -22.16 2.80 15.87
C ARG A 312 -20.75 3.10 15.33
N ASN A 313 -20.38 4.38 15.31
CA ASN A 313 -19.09 4.89 14.86
C ASN A 313 -18.73 4.59 13.39
N VAL A 314 -19.73 4.46 12.51
CA VAL A 314 -19.54 4.28 11.07
C VAL A 314 -20.12 5.46 10.30
N ASN A 315 -19.31 6.11 9.49
CA ASN A 315 -19.75 7.24 8.67
C ASN A 315 -20.71 6.79 7.54
N PRO A 316 -21.57 7.67 7.02
CA PRO A 316 -22.53 7.31 5.97
C PRO A 316 -21.91 6.78 4.65
N ASN A 317 -20.65 7.09 4.40
CA ASN A 317 -19.89 6.65 3.21
C ASN A 317 -18.93 5.47 3.51
N GLU A 318 -19.05 4.82 4.67
CA GLU A 318 -18.23 3.68 5.06
C GLU A 318 -19.07 2.41 5.11
N VAL A 319 -18.47 1.31 4.67
CA VAL A 319 -19.17 0.04 4.45
C VAL A 319 -19.18 -0.80 5.73
N VAL A 320 -20.30 -1.44 6.03
CA VAL A 320 -20.42 -2.41 7.13
C VAL A 320 -20.65 -3.82 6.59
N ALA A 321 -19.82 -4.78 7.02
CA ALA A 321 -20.08 -6.21 6.85
C ALA A 321 -20.65 -6.78 8.16
N TYR A 322 -21.85 -7.34 8.09
CA TYR A 322 -22.50 -8.03 9.19
C TYR A 322 -22.31 -9.54 9.05
N PHE A 323 -21.94 -10.22 10.12
CA PHE A 323 -21.81 -11.69 10.15
C PHE A 323 -22.91 -12.28 11.02
N VAL A 324 -23.73 -13.15 10.42
CA VAL A 324 -24.90 -13.79 11.04
C VAL A 324 -24.84 -15.31 10.85
N ASP A 325 -25.72 -16.05 11.53
CA ASP A 325 -25.77 -17.52 11.42
C ASP A 325 -26.28 -17.95 10.05
N SER A 326 -27.47 -17.46 9.65
CA SER A 326 -28.12 -17.83 8.39
C SER A 326 -29.05 -16.74 7.87
N LEU A 327 -29.45 -16.83 6.59
CA LEU A 327 -30.40 -15.91 5.96
C LEU A 327 -31.75 -16.60 5.70
N LEU A 328 -32.82 -15.86 5.90
CA LEU A 328 -34.20 -16.27 5.60
C LEU A 328 -34.76 -15.47 4.41
N PRO A 329 -35.65 -16.09 3.60
CA PRO A 329 -36.11 -17.47 3.69
C PRO A 329 -35.04 -18.47 3.22
N SER A 330 -34.86 -19.59 3.95
CA SER A 330 -33.79 -20.57 3.70
C SER A 330 -33.84 -21.25 2.32
N ALA A 331 -34.99 -21.20 1.64
CA ALA A 331 -35.17 -21.75 0.30
C ALA A 331 -34.29 -21.11 -0.78
N SER A 332 -33.67 -19.95 -0.51
CA SER A 332 -32.82 -19.24 -1.47
C SER A 332 -31.33 -19.64 -1.42
N ASN A 333 -30.89 -20.47 -0.45
CA ASN A 333 -29.48 -20.86 -0.26
C ASN A 333 -28.48 -19.68 -0.27
N LEU A 334 -28.93 -18.48 0.11
CA LEU A 334 -28.09 -17.28 0.11
C LEU A 334 -27.04 -17.37 1.22
N ILE A 335 -25.79 -17.13 0.84
CA ILE A 335 -24.64 -17.02 1.76
C ILE A 335 -24.23 -15.56 2.03
N GLY A 336 -24.83 -14.62 1.29
CA GLY A 336 -24.60 -13.19 1.38
C GLY A 336 -25.80 -12.39 0.89
N CYS A 337 -25.89 -11.15 1.35
CA CYS A 337 -26.87 -10.19 0.85
C CYS A 337 -26.39 -8.74 1.02
N ALA A 338 -26.19 -8.04 -0.10
CA ALA A 338 -25.78 -6.64 -0.14
C ALA A 338 -26.93 -5.62 -0.13
N VAL A 339 -28.17 -6.05 0.14
CA VAL A 339 -29.30 -5.13 0.32
C VAL A 339 -29.14 -4.36 1.62
N HIS A 340 -29.23 -3.02 1.55
CA HIS A 340 -29.02 -2.15 2.70
C HIS A 340 -29.88 -0.88 2.64
N PRO A 341 -30.20 -0.25 3.79
CA PRO A 341 -30.89 1.03 3.85
C PRO A 341 -30.10 2.18 3.21
N PHE A 342 -30.80 3.23 2.76
CA PHE A 342 -30.18 4.44 2.25
C PHE A 342 -29.21 5.06 3.27
N ASN A 343 -28.04 5.54 2.80
CA ASN A 343 -26.94 6.05 3.62
C ASN A 343 -26.36 5.06 4.64
N GLN A 344 -26.61 3.77 4.47
CA GLN A 344 -26.06 2.72 5.32
C GLN A 344 -25.42 1.61 4.47
N PRO A 345 -24.41 1.93 3.63
CA PRO A 345 -23.81 0.96 2.73
C PRO A 345 -23.24 -0.23 3.51
N GLY A 346 -23.58 -1.43 3.08
CA GLY A 346 -23.18 -2.63 3.77
C GLY A 346 -23.82 -3.88 3.19
N PHE A 347 -23.41 -5.00 3.75
CA PHE A 347 -23.85 -6.33 3.34
C PHE A 347 -23.81 -7.28 4.52
N VAL A 348 -24.50 -8.39 4.38
CA VAL A 348 -24.57 -9.47 5.36
C VAL A 348 -23.91 -10.71 4.78
N LEU A 349 -23.20 -11.46 5.62
CA LEU A 349 -22.60 -12.75 5.33
C LEU A 349 -23.06 -13.78 6.36
N THR A 350 -23.38 -15.00 5.91
CA THR A 350 -23.67 -16.14 6.80
C THR A 350 -22.40 -16.75 7.38
N LYS A 351 -22.52 -17.63 8.37
CA LYS A 351 -21.37 -18.39 8.87
C LYS A 351 -20.85 -19.44 7.87
N GLU A 352 -21.74 -19.97 7.03
CA GLU A 352 -21.49 -21.06 6.08
C GLU A 352 -20.95 -20.52 4.73
N GLN A 353 -19.86 -19.76 4.79
CA GLN A 353 -19.19 -19.26 3.59
C GLN A 353 -18.59 -20.42 2.81
N ASP A 354 -18.93 -20.52 1.53
CA ASP A 354 -18.51 -21.62 0.66
C ASP A 354 -17.13 -21.39 0.01
N ASN A 355 -16.63 -20.14 -0.02
CA ASN A 355 -15.34 -19.79 -0.59
C ASN A 355 -14.76 -18.46 -0.03
N ARG A 356 -13.46 -18.21 -0.30
CA ARG A 356 -12.73 -17.03 0.20
C ARG A 356 -13.15 -15.69 -0.44
N TRP A 357 -13.90 -15.70 -1.54
CA TRP A 357 -14.24 -14.52 -2.34
C TRP A 357 -15.57 -13.86 -1.97
N THR A 358 -16.41 -14.49 -1.15
CA THR A 358 -17.77 -13.99 -0.89
C THR A 358 -17.78 -12.57 -0.30
N LEU A 359 -16.83 -12.23 0.57
CA LEU A 359 -16.68 -10.85 1.06
C LEU A 359 -16.44 -9.86 -0.07
N ALA A 360 -15.59 -10.22 -1.03
CA ALA A 360 -15.29 -9.38 -2.19
C ALA A 360 -16.52 -9.26 -3.10
N HIS A 361 -17.25 -10.35 -3.30
CA HIS A 361 -18.47 -10.40 -4.11
C HIS A 361 -19.55 -9.45 -3.57
N GLU A 362 -19.88 -9.57 -2.30
CA GLU A 362 -20.88 -8.69 -1.67
C GLU A 362 -20.42 -7.23 -1.63
N LEU A 363 -19.12 -6.99 -1.41
CA LEU A 363 -18.54 -5.66 -1.52
C LEU A 363 -18.68 -5.09 -2.94
N GLY A 364 -18.54 -5.93 -3.97
CA GLY A 364 -18.81 -5.58 -5.37
C GLY A 364 -20.24 -5.08 -5.57
N HIS A 365 -21.24 -5.78 -5.02
CA HIS A 365 -22.64 -5.33 -5.06
C HIS A 365 -22.84 -3.98 -4.36
N VAL A 366 -22.26 -3.77 -3.19
CA VAL A 366 -22.32 -2.48 -2.47
C VAL A 366 -21.72 -1.35 -3.29
N LEU A 367 -20.66 -1.63 -4.06
CA LEU A 367 -20.01 -0.69 -4.98
C LEU A 367 -20.75 -0.51 -6.31
N GLY A 368 -21.90 -1.17 -6.49
CA GLY A 368 -22.78 -0.97 -7.64
C GLY A 368 -22.69 -2.03 -8.72
N LEU A 369 -21.88 -3.08 -8.52
CA LEU A 369 -21.84 -4.21 -9.44
C LEU A 369 -23.14 -5.02 -9.39
N ARG A 370 -23.46 -5.65 -10.52
CA ARG A 370 -24.60 -6.54 -10.69
C ARG A 370 -24.10 -7.83 -11.31
N HIS A 371 -24.82 -8.93 -11.07
CA HIS A 371 -24.56 -10.14 -11.83
C HIS A 371 -24.70 -9.83 -13.33
N PRO A 372 -23.81 -10.38 -14.17
CA PRO A 372 -23.95 -10.23 -15.61
C PRO A 372 -25.24 -10.91 -16.09
N GLU A 373 -25.73 -10.52 -17.25
CA GLU A 373 -26.77 -11.30 -17.93
C GLU A 373 -26.23 -12.73 -18.18
N GLU A 374 -27.07 -13.74 -17.87
CA GLU A 374 -26.71 -15.14 -18.02
C GLU A 374 -26.19 -15.41 -19.44
N ASN A 375 -24.93 -15.83 -19.52
CA ASN A 375 -24.36 -16.32 -20.77
C ASN A 375 -23.76 -17.70 -20.53
N ILE A 376 -24.59 -18.72 -20.74
CA ILE A 376 -24.29 -20.14 -20.50
C ILE A 376 -23.02 -20.60 -21.23
N ASN A 377 -22.61 -19.91 -22.30
CA ASN A 377 -21.44 -20.23 -23.10
C ASN A 377 -20.12 -19.60 -22.62
N LYS A 378 -20.14 -18.71 -21.62
CA LYS A 378 -18.92 -18.08 -21.10
C LYS A 378 -18.47 -18.77 -19.81
N VAL A 379 -17.28 -19.35 -19.80
CA VAL A 379 -16.59 -19.69 -18.55
C VAL A 379 -16.01 -18.38 -18.02
N ARG A 380 -16.63 -17.81 -16.99
CA ARG A 380 -16.15 -16.57 -16.37
C ARG A 380 -15.43 -16.87 -15.07
N ALA A 381 -14.36 -16.11 -14.84
CA ALA A 381 -13.69 -15.98 -13.55
C ALA A 381 -13.83 -14.54 -13.05
N ASP A 382 -14.95 -13.90 -13.40
CA ASP A 382 -15.30 -12.57 -12.91
C ASP A 382 -15.86 -12.68 -11.49
N LEU A 383 -15.72 -11.59 -10.72
CA LEU A 383 -16.09 -11.59 -9.31
C LEU A 383 -17.59 -11.85 -9.10
N MET A 384 -18.43 -11.41 -10.04
CA MET A 384 -19.89 -11.43 -9.91
C MET A 384 -20.54 -12.72 -10.43
N GLU A 385 -19.80 -13.63 -11.06
CA GLU A 385 -20.29 -14.96 -11.47
C GLU A 385 -19.18 -16.02 -11.26
N PRO A 386 -18.70 -16.25 -10.02
CA PRO A 386 -17.62 -17.19 -9.78
C PRO A 386 -18.15 -18.62 -10.00
N LYS A 387 -17.92 -19.20 -11.17
CA LYS A 387 -18.20 -20.64 -11.35
C LYS A 387 -17.34 -21.44 -10.37
N PRO A 388 -17.81 -22.61 -9.88
CA PRO A 388 -17.11 -23.41 -8.88
C PRO A 388 -15.68 -23.86 -9.27
N ALA A 389 -15.21 -23.59 -10.50
CA ALA A 389 -13.83 -23.80 -10.91
C ALA A 389 -12.85 -22.68 -10.47
N VAL A 390 -13.34 -21.55 -9.95
CA VAL A 390 -12.55 -20.36 -9.52
C VAL A 390 -12.18 -20.43 -8.03
N ILE A 391 -12.00 -21.64 -7.50
CA ILE A 391 -11.63 -21.83 -6.08
C ILE A 391 -10.15 -21.45 -5.84
N ASN A 392 -9.30 -21.58 -6.86
CA ASN A 392 -7.84 -21.49 -6.70
C ASN A 392 -7.21 -20.22 -7.30
N SER A 393 -7.92 -19.46 -8.15
CA SER A 393 -7.40 -18.22 -8.76
C SER A 393 -8.26 -17.01 -8.39
N SER A 394 -7.61 -15.88 -8.12
CA SER A 394 -8.30 -14.64 -7.77
C SER A 394 -9.15 -14.13 -8.94
N PRO A 395 -10.46 -13.89 -8.74
CA PRO A 395 -11.33 -13.39 -9.78
C PRO A 395 -10.92 -11.99 -10.24
N TYR A 396 -11.39 -11.60 -11.42
CA TYR A 396 -11.09 -10.29 -12.02
C TYR A 396 -12.35 -9.44 -12.19
N PHE A 397 -12.14 -8.15 -12.46
CA PHE A 397 -13.19 -7.21 -12.88
C PHE A 397 -13.16 -7.03 -14.40
N GLU A 398 -14.31 -7.09 -15.05
CA GLU A 398 -14.48 -6.60 -16.42
C GLU A 398 -14.32 -5.07 -16.48
N ASP A 399 -13.96 -4.50 -17.64
CA ASP A 399 -13.65 -3.06 -17.72
C ASP A 399 -14.80 -2.14 -17.28
N LYS A 400 -16.05 -2.52 -17.56
CA LYS A 400 -17.24 -1.79 -17.09
C LYS A 400 -17.41 -1.85 -15.56
N GLU A 401 -17.05 -2.98 -14.95
CA GLU A 401 -17.09 -3.15 -13.50
C GLU A 401 -16.01 -2.28 -12.84
N LYS A 402 -14.80 -2.21 -13.43
CA LYS A 402 -13.73 -1.33 -12.96
C LYS A 402 -14.18 0.12 -12.92
N GLN A 403 -14.82 0.61 -13.99
CA GLN A 403 -15.36 1.96 -14.05
C GLN A 403 -16.46 2.19 -13.00
N THR A 404 -17.34 1.21 -12.82
CA THR A 404 -18.42 1.27 -11.81
C THR A 404 -17.84 1.40 -10.40
N ILE A 405 -16.89 0.55 -10.03
CA ILE A 405 -16.20 0.61 -8.73
C ILE A 405 -15.48 1.94 -8.54
N LEU A 406 -14.68 2.37 -9.51
CA LEU A 406 -13.89 3.60 -9.41
C LEU A 406 -14.73 4.88 -9.36
N SER A 407 -15.99 4.83 -9.80
CA SER A 407 -16.95 5.94 -9.72
C SER A 407 -17.80 5.91 -8.44
N SER A 408 -17.70 4.86 -7.63
CA SER A 408 -18.42 4.77 -6.36
C SER A 408 -17.94 5.83 -5.38
N ASN A 409 -18.89 6.53 -4.74
CA ASN A 409 -18.64 7.50 -3.67
C ASN A 409 -18.14 6.86 -2.36
N LEU A 410 -18.12 5.53 -2.29
CA LEU A 410 -17.59 4.76 -1.16
C LEU A 410 -16.07 4.54 -1.28
N ILE A 411 -15.49 4.80 -2.46
CA ILE A 411 -14.04 4.86 -2.65
C ILE A 411 -13.58 6.26 -2.26
N ILE A 412 -12.95 6.35 -1.09
CA ILE A 412 -12.37 7.59 -0.57
C ILE A 412 -11.04 7.84 -1.29
N GLN A 413 -10.87 9.05 -1.79
CA GLN A 413 -9.62 9.51 -2.39
C GLN A 413 -8.99 10.59 -1.49
N TYR A 414 -7.77 10.34 -1.02
CA TYR A 414 -7.00 11.22 -0.12
C TYR A 414 -5.94 12.05 -0.85
#